data_AF-G5GNK5-F1
#
_entry.id   AF-G5GNK5-F1
#
_cell.length_a   1.000
_cell.length_b   1.000
_cell.length_c   1.000
_cell.angle_alpha   90.00
_cell.angle_beta   90.00
_cell.angle_gamma   90.00
#
_symmetry.space_group_name_H-M   'P 1'
#
loop_
_entity.id
_entity.type
_entity.pdbx_description
1 polymer ?
#
loop_
_entity_poly.entity_id
_entity_poly.type
_entity_poly.pdbx_seq_one_letter_code
_entity_poly.pdbx_strand_id
1 'polypeptide(L)'
;MKKISRVLQENGILLVCMAVLAYVSLLAWQSLSNTTYIQQRPVYAVREGALEYKDIIGFRPENFDWKEYDYPTPPPIPPGAHTVYLSWQIAENTPLFVDHLLFTTTNQDAYVYLDDELIYIHGNWGELLDSRGRAMHFIHTDEGLAGKRITIMLHSGYANWLGSIDYIFIGSENALIHKVGLADAIYIASLSIALSLIVFLIMDLVWRGIQKRRQIQIYLVAFLISFILWTTGTSSFFSRIFGFPALWWEIHLIMLYVMPITCGKITQEIVAPKYKKAARAVVVVYVLLFIVATITEICGFNGYMNLLYLFYPILFISWLVLIYTLVRSDWQSYPSCRYGTVAVTALTFFVGVDALHWEYHLLTAALSTTVFSIYAAIPFVFFLIREQMLRDAHLARKNETLARELQESQNEAVRDFLTGAFNRHQLADGIAKFSMLANTRGFTFSFAIFDVDHFKQVNDTRGHLGGDHILKQIADTVHAKIDRRHIFIRYGGDEFVLLGLHHDLRQMVTLCEDLRKTLEQTLGGVTMSFGVSTWHGTDDHMTSLMERADRALYISKEKGRNSVSGEDEVPADTDTPTVPTTPPDPPTAEN
;
A
#
# COMPACT_ATOMS: atom_id res chain seq x y z
N MET A 1 -20.77 -9.06 -27.01
CA MET A 1 -20.68 -7.87 -27.89
C MET A 1 -21.17 -6.59 -27.21
N LYS A 2 -22.42 -6.48 -26.71
CA LYS A 2 -22.91 -5.25 -26.04
C LYS A 2 -22.04 -4.73 -24.88
N LYS A 3 -21.51 -5.63 -24.03
CA LYS A 3 -20.59 -5.24 -22.94
C LYS A 3 -19.28 -4.66 -23.48
N ILE A 4 -18.68 -5.26 -24.50
CA ILE A 4 -17.41 -4.80 -25.11
C ILE A 4 -17.58 -3.42 -25.78
N SER A 5 -18.69 -3.20 -26.49
CA SER A 5 -19.01 -1.89 -27.07
C SER A 5 -19.19 -0.81 -26.01
N ARG A 6 -19.89 -1.13 -24.91
CA ARG A 6 -20.03 -0.23 -23.76
C ARG A 6 -18.69 0.04 -23.06
N VAL A 7 -17.83 -0.98 -22.95
CA VAL A 7 -16.45 -0.85 -22.44
C VAL A 7 -15.64 0.11 -23.30
N LEU A 8 -15.70 -0.02 -24.63
CA LEU A 8 -14.99 0.88 -25.55
C LEU A 8 -15.49 2.33 -25.41
N GLN A 9 -16.80 2.54 -25.28
CA GLN A 9 -17.39 3.87 -25.09
C GLN A 9 -17.05 4.48 -23.72
N GLU A 10 -17.18 3.73 -22.63
CA GLU A 10 -16.90 4.22 -21.27
C GLU A 10 -15.39 4.43 -21.02
N ASN A 11 -14.51 3.78 -21.79
CA ASN A 11 -13.04 3.88 -21.70
C ASN A 11 -12.39 4.67 -22.83
N GLY A 12 -13.13 5.48 -23.59
CA GLY A 12 -12.59 6.25 -24.71
C GLY A 12 -11.29 6.98 -24.36
N ILE A 13 -11.24 7.67 -23.21
CA ILE A 13 -10.03 8.39 -22.76
C ILE A 13 -8.84 7.44 -22.52
N LEU A 14 -9.06 6.30 -21.86
CA LEU A 14 -7.99 5.32 -21.61
C LEU A 14 -7.46 4.70 -22.91
N LEU A 15 -8.34 4.44 -23.87
CA LEU A 15 -7.95 3.93 -25.20
C LEU A 15 -7.17 4.98 -26.00
N VAL A 16 -7.56 6.26 -25.90
CA VAL A 16 -6.80 7.37 -26.47
C VAL A 16 -5.43 7.48 -25.83
N CYS A 17 -5.32 7.37 -24.49
CA CYS A 17 -4.01 7.35 -23.82
C CYS A 17 -3.13 6.19 -24.30
N MET A 18 -3.71 5.00 -24.49
CA MET A 18 -2.99 3.85 -25.05
C MET A 18 -2.51 4.08 -26.49
N ALA A 19 -3.36 4.66 -27.34
CA ALA A 19 -2.98 5.03 -28.70
C ALA A 19 -1.88 6.10 -28.72
N VAL A 20 -1.95 7.08 -27.82
CA VAL A 20 -0.90 8.09 -27.63
C VAL A 20 0.40 7.44 -27.17
N LEU A 21 0.38 6.50 -26.23
CA LEU A 21 1.58 5.79 -25.80
C LEU A 21 2.20 4.98 -26.94
N ALA A 22 1.38 4.25 -27.72
CA ALA A 22 1.86 3.54 -28.89
C ALA A 22 2.46 4.51 -29.94
N TYR A 23 1.80 5.64 -30.18
CA TYR A 23 2.32 6.68 -31.09
C TYR A 23 3.64 7.29 -30.60
N VAL A 24 3.76 7.60 -29.31
CA VAL A 24 5.01 8.10 -28.71
C VAL A 24 6.12 7.05 -28.81
N SER A 25 5.81 5.77 -28.57
CA SER A 25 6.79 4.69 -28.76
C SER A 25 7.25 4.59 -30.22
N LEU A 26 6.35 4.78 -31.19
CA LEU A 26 6.67 4.79 -32.62
C LEU A 26 7.51 6.01 -33.02
N LEU A 27 7.25 7.19 -32.43
CA LEU A 27 8.07 8.38 -32.67
C LEU A 27 9.47 8.22 -32.07
N ALA A 28 9.58 7.70 -30.85
CA ALA A 28 10.86 7.39 -30.22
C ALA A 28 11.65 6.37 -31.06
N TRP A 29 10.96 5.33 -31.51
CA TRP A 29 11.46 4.34 -32.46
C TRP A 29 12.07 4.99 -33.70
N GLN A 30 11.27 5.75 -34.45
CA GLN A 30 11.68 6.38 -35.71
C GLN A 30 12.84 7.36 -35.51
N SER A 31 12.83 8.11 -34.41
CA SER A 31 13.91 9.05 -34.07
C SER A 31 15.23 8.34 -33.80
N LEU A 32 15.20 7.13 -33.23
CA LEU A 32 16.38 6.35 -32.88
C LEU A 32 16.83 5.38 -33.98
N SER A 33 15.95 5.01 -34.91
CA SER A 33 16.27 4.06 -35.97
C SER A 33 16.95 4.69 -37.19
N ASN A 34 16.95 6.01 -37.32
CA ASN A 34 17.47 6.66 -38.53
C ASN A 34 18.99 6.44 -38.67
N THR A 35 19.41 5.93 -39.84
CA THR A 35 20.80 5.64 -40.22
C THR A 35 21.15 6.39 -41.51
N THR A 36 21.99 7.43 -41.41
CA THR A 36 22.14 8.39 -42.51
C THR A 36 23.16 7.99 -43.58
N TYR A 37 24.07 7.05 -43.28
CA TYR A 37 25.28 6.81 -44.09
C TYR A 37 25.50 5.34 -44.50
N ILE A 38 24.61 4.43 -44.12
CA ILE A 38 24.61 3.02 -44.57
C ILE A 38 23.51 2.90 -45.64
N GLN A 39 23.89 2.98 -46.92
CA GLN A 39 22.92 3.04 -48.02
C GLN A 39 22.82 1.74 -48.84
N GLN A 40 23.85 0.89 -48.81
CA GLN A 40 23.86 -0.36 -49.57
C GLN A 40 23.28 -1.51 -48.74
N ARG A 41 22.67 -2.47 -49.44
CA ARG A 41 22.27 -3.74 -48.83
C ARG A 41 23.51 -4.44 -48.27
N PRO A 42 23.49 -4.85 -47.00
CA PRO A 42 24.61 -5.56 -46.45
C PRO A 42 24.73 -6.95 -47.06
N VAL A 43 25.96 -7.44 -47.03
CA VAL A 43 26.29 -8.79 -47.46
C VAL A 43 26.80 -9.60 -46.28
N TYR A 44 26.63 -10.91 -46.34
CA TYR A 44 27.12 -11.82 -45.33
C TYR A 44 27.88 -12.99 -45.96
N ALA A 45 28.77 -13.59 -45.18
CA ALA A 45 29.43 -14.83 -45.49
C ALA A 45 29.47 -15.70 -44.23
N VAL A 46 29.28 -17.01 -44.39
CA VAL A 46 29.35 -17.97 -43.27
C VAL A 46 30.62 -18.79 -43.42
N ARG A 47 31.27 -19.06 -42.29
CA ARG A 47 32.40 -19.97 -42.24
C ARG A 47 32.03 -21.25 -41.50
N GLU A 48 32.36 -22.37 -42.12
CA GLU A 48 32.21 -23.70 -41.54
C GLU A 48 33.53 -24.13 -40.87
N GLY A 49 33.43 -24.79 -39.71
CA GLY A 49 34.58 -25.31 -38.96
C GLY A 49 35.12 -24.37 -37.88
N ALA A 50 36.12 -24.86 -37.13
CA ALA A 50 36.75 -24.11 -36.06
C ALA A 50 37.60 -22.96 -36.63
N LEU A 51 37.50 -21.79 -36.02
CA LEU A 51 38.36 -20.63 -36.30
C LEU A 51 39.78 -20.90 -35.79
N GLU A 52 40.78 -20.57 -36.60
CA GLU A 52 42.16 -20.44 -36.16
C GLU A 52 42.55 -18.97 -36.07
N TYR A 53 43.54 -18.63 -35.23
CA TYR A 53 44.04 -17.27 -35.09
C TYR A 53 44.46 -16.61 -36.42
N LYS A 54 45.03 -17.40 -37.33
CA LYS A 54 45.44 -16.95 -38.68
C LYS A 54 44.26 -16.43 -39.51
N ASP A 55 43.05 -16.90 -39.24
CA ASP A 55 41.84 -16.51 -39.94
C ASP A 55 41.31 -15.16 -39.48
N ILE A 56 41.61 -14.80 -38.24
CA ILE A 56 41.23 -13.51 -37.65
C ILE A 56 42.16 -12.43 -38.18
N ILE A 57 43.48 -12.66 -38.19
CA ILE A 57 44.46 -11.66 -38.64
C ILE A 57 44.62 -11.63 -40.16
N GLY A 58 44.45 -12.78 -40.83
CA GLY A 58 44.56 -12.90 -42.28
C GLY A 58 43.26 -12.64 -43.04
N PHE A 59 42.32 -11.90 -42.44
CA PHE A 59 41.04 -11.62 -43.07
C PHE A 59 41.25 -10.91 -44.41
N ARG A 60 40.78 -11.53 -45.49
CA ARG A 60 40.73 -10.91 -46.82
C ARG A 60 39.34 -11.09 -47.40
N PRO A 61 38.64 -10.00 -47.72
CA PRO A 61 37.26 -10.11 -48.16
C PRO A 61 37.05 -10.78 -49.50
N GLU A 62 38.05 -10.71 -50.37
CA GLU A 62 38.04 -11.35 -51.69
C GLU A 62 37.94 -12.88 -51.59
N ASN A 63 38.29 -13.46 -50.43
CA ASN A 63 38.24 -14.90 -50.20
C ASN A 63 36.84 -15.43 -49.85
N PHE A 64 35.85 -14.56 -49.68
CA PHE A 64 34.51 -14.94 -49.23
C PHE A 64 33.48 -14.82 -50.35
N ASP A 65 32.57 -15.80 -50.43
CA ASP A 65 31.39 -15.76 -51.28
C ASP A 65 30.28 -14.97 -50.57
N TRP A 66 30.25 -13.66 -50.83
CA TRP A 66 29.33 -12.73 -50.21
C TRP A 66 27.91 -12.84 -50.78
N LYS A 67 26.92 -12.95 -49.89
CA LYS A 67 25.51 -13.02 -50.25
C LYS A 67 24.77 -11.83 -49.66
N GLU A 68 23.88 -11.21 -50.43
CA GLU A 68 23.00 -10.17 -49.90
C GLU A 68 22.03 -10.75 -48.87
N TYR A 69 21.72 -9.96 -47.84
CA TYR A 69 20.61 -10.26 -46.93
C TYR A 69 19.89 -8.98 -46.51
N ASP A 70 18.64 -9.14 -46.09
CA ASP A 70 17.84 -8.02 -45.59
C ASP A 70 18.12 -7.81 -44.10
N TYR A 71 19.11 -6.98 -43.78
CA TYR A 71 19.21 -6.39 -42.46
C TYR A 71 17.95 -5.58 -42.19
N PRO A 72 17.30 -5.75 -41.04
CA PRO A 72 17.83 -6.23 -39.75
C PRO A 72 17.56 -7.70 -39.40
N THR A 73 16.95 -8.48 -40.29
CA THR A 73 16.76 -9.91 -40.05
C THR A 73 18.13 -10.62 -40.09
N PRO A 74 18.43 -11.52 -39.14
CA PRO A 74 19.65 -12.31 -39.19
C PRO A 74 19.76 -13.05 -40.53
N PRO A 75 20.97 -13.14 -41.12
CA PRO A 75 21.14 -13.85 -42.37
C PRO A 75 20.79 -15.34 -42.21
N PRO A 76 20.39 -16.03 -43.29
CA PRO A 76 20.13 -17.45 -43.23
C PRO A 76 21.45 -18.21 -43.01
N ILE A 77 21.62 -18.71 -41.79
CA ILE A 77 22.83 -19.40 -41.34
C ILE A 77 22.59 -20.93 -41.34
N PRO A 78 23.48 -21.72 -41.98
CA PRO A 78 23.43 -23.17 -41.93
C PRO A 78 23.50 -23.75 -40.50
N PRO A 79 22.79 -24.85 -40.20
CA PRO A 79 22.91 -25.53 -38.91
C PRO A 79 24.35 -25.96 -38.61
N GLY A 80 24.85 -25.64 -37.42
CA GLY A 80 26.21 -25.98 -36.99
C GLY A 80 27.28 -24.94 -37.34
N ALA A 81 26.92 -23.85 -38.04
CA ALA A 81 27.82 -22.72 -38.17
C ALA A 81 27.90 -21.95 -36.84
N HIS A 82 29.12 -21.55 -36.47
CA HIS A 82 29.40 -20.77 -35.27
C HIS A 82 29.93 -19.38 -35.59
N THR A 83 30.10 -19.05 -36.87
CA THR A 83 30.75 -17.81 -37.31
C THR A 83 30.11 -17.26 -38.56
N VAL A 84 29.81 -15.97 -38.51
CA VAL A 84 29.27 -15.23 -39.64
C VAL A 84 29.97 -13.88 -39.76
N TYR A 85 30.22 -13.46 -40.99
CA TYR A 85 30.76 -12.16 -41.33
C TYR A 85 29.62 -11.33 -41.91
N LEU A 86 29.40 -10.14 -41.37
CA LEU A 86 28.44 -9.16 -41.87
C LEU A 86 29.23 -7.96 -42.40
N SER A 87 28.97 -7.51 -43.62
CA SER A 87 29.75 -6.45 -44.25
C SER A 87 28.86 -5.36 -44.85
N TRP A 88 29.26 -4.11 -44.62
CA TRP A 88 28.61 -2.91 -45.13
C TRP A 88 29.63 -2.06 -45.89
N GLN A 89 29.26 -1.63 -47.09
CA GLN A 89 30.01 -0.62 -47.84
C GLN A 89 29.52 0.77 -47.46
N ILE A 90 30.44 1.66 -47.11
CA ILE A 90 30.11 3.05 -46.75
C ILE A 90 30.21 3.91 -47.99
N ALA A 91 29.25 4.82 -48.14
CA ALA A 91 29.20 5.70 -49.31
C ALA A 91 30.42 6.63 -49.35
N GLU A 92 31.00 6.83 -50.53
CA GLU A 92 32.15 7.71 -50.75
C GLU A 92 31.85 9.19 -50.41
N ASN A 93 30.58 9.60 -50.46
CA ASN A 93 30.13 10.94 -50.10
C ASN A 93 29.93 11.16 -48.60
N THR A 94 30.27 10.16 -47.77
CA THR A 94 30.14 10.27 -46.31
C THR A 94 31.09 11.35 -45.77
N PRO A 95 30.64 12.27 -44.90
CA PRO A 95 31.50 13.32 -44.37
C PRO A 95 32.70 12.79 -43.59
N LEU A 96 33.85 13.49 -43.67
CA LEU A 96 35.09 13.09 -43.00
C LEU A 96 35.00 13.02 -41.46
N PHE A 97 34.07 13.75 -40.84
CA PHE A 97 33.84 13.69 -39.39
C PHE A 97 33.09 12.42 -38.94
N VAL A 98 32.73 11.53 -39.87
CA VAL A 98 32.15 10.23 -39.58
C VAL A 98 33.28 9.22 -39.42
N ASP A 99 33.64 9.01 -38.17
CA ASP A 99 34.83 8.28 -37.71
C ASP A 99 34.52 7.36 -36.51
N HIS A 100 33.24 7.19 -36.19
CA HIS A 100 32.80 6.29 -35.13
C HIS A 100 31.76 5.29 -35.63
N LEU A 101 31.86 4.08 -35.09
CA LEU A 101 30.92 2.98 -35.25
C LEU A 101 30.29 2.63 -33.90
N LEU A 102 28.97 2.51 -33.88
CA LEU A 102 28.18 2.09 -32.73
C LEU A 102 27.27 0.93 -33.12
N PHE A 103 27.42 -0.21 -32.46
CA PHE A 103 26.49 -1.34 -32.59
C PHE A 103 26.37 -2.12 -31.29
N THR A 104 25.40 -3.03 -31.23
CA THR A 104 25.22 -3.91 -30.07
C THR A 104 25.07 -5.36 -30.49
N THR A 105 25.71 -6.24 -29.75
CA THR A 105 25.58 -7.70 -29.88
C THR A 105 24.94 -8.27 -28.61
N THR A 106 24.31 -9.43 -28.75
CA THR A 106 23.73 -10.18 -27.64
C THR A 106 24.22 -11.61 -27.71
N ASN A 107 24.98 -12.04 -26.70
CA ASN A 107 25.58 -13.37 -26.57
C ASN A 107 26.53 -13.78 -27.72
N GLN A 108 27.33 -12.84 -28.23
CA GLN A 108 28.26 -13.11 -29.34
C GLN A 108 29.54 -12.28 -29.17
N ASP A 109 30.68 -12.90 -29.48
CA ASP A 109 31.93 -12.19 -29.68
C ASP A 109 31.86 -11.35 -30.97
N ALA A 110 32.61 -10.26 -31.02
CA ALA A 110 32.60 -9.36 -32.17
C ALA A 110 34.02 -8.91 -32.53
N TYR A 111 34.38 -9.06 -33.79
CA TYR A 111 35.62 -8.56 -34.38
C TYR A 111 35.27 -7.61 -35.51
N VAL A 112 35.85 -6.42 -35.51
CA VAL A 112 35.56 -5.42 -36.54
C VAL A 112 36.78 -5.17 -37.39
N TYR A 113 36.55 -5.26 -38.69
CA TYR A 113 37.53 -5.00 -39.73
C TYR A 113 37.13 -3.75 -40.51
N LEU A 114 38.11 -2.91 -40.79
CA LEU A 114 38.00 -1.79 -41.72
C LEU A 114 38.83 -2.15 -42.96
N ASP A 115 38.13 -2.37 -44.08
CA ASP A 115 38.65 -2.98 -45.29
C ASP A 115 39.25 -4.37 -45.03
N ASP A 116 40.56 -4.49 -44.83
CA ASP A 116 41.28 -5.72 -44.46
C ASP A 116 41.98 -5.64 -43.09
N GLU A 117 41.94 -4.49 -42.41
CA GLU A 117 42.60 -4.27 -41.12
C GLU A 117 41.66 -4.56 -39.95
N LEU A 118 42.13 -5.34 -38.97
CA LEU A 118 41.41 -5.60 -37.72
C LEU A 118 41.57 -4.42 -36.76
N ILE A 119 40.47 -3.73 -36.45
CA ILE A 119 40.47 -2.50 -35.62
C ILE A 119 39.85 -2.69 -34.24
N TYR A 120 39.09 -3.77 -34.00
CA TYR A 120 38.42 -4.00 -32.72
C TYR A 120 38.18 -5.48 -32.46
N ILE A 121 38.30 -5.86 -31.18
CA ILE A 121 38.07 -7.21 -30.68
C ILE A 121 37.23 -7.13 -29.41
N HIS A 122 36.19 -7.95 -29.34
CA HIS A 122 35.37 -8.15 -28.15
C HIS A 122 35.09 -9.64 -27.93
N GLY A 123 35.19 -10.06 -26.67
CA GLY A 123 34.96 -11.43 -26.24
C GLY A 123 36.20 -12.31 -26.34
N ASN A 124 36.01 -13.62 -26.20
CA ASN A 124 37.08 -14.60 -26.16
C ASN A 124 36.82 -15.74 -27.15
N TRP A 125 37.50 -15.69 -28.29
CA TRP A 125 37.40 -16.70 -29.35
C TRP A 125 37.77 -18.13 -28.94
N GLY A 126 38.46 -18.34 -27.82
CA GLY A 126 38.75 -19.67 -27.30
C GLY A 126 37.55 -20.33 -26.63
N GLU A 127 36.54 -19.55 -26.23
CA GLU A 127 35.39 -19.99 -25.45
C GLU A 127 34.08 -19.48 -26.07
N LEU A 128 33.46 -20.31 -26.91
CA LEU A 128 32.20 -20.05 -27.63
C LEU A 128 31.04 -19.50 -26.77
N LEU A 129 31.06 -19.71 -25.45
CA LEU A 129 30.00 -19.36 -24.51
C LEU A 129 30.41 -18.29 -23.49
N ASP A 130 31.61 -17.71 -23.62
CA ASP A 130 32.11 -16.60 -22.80
C ASP A 130 31.20 -15.38 -22.92
N SER A 131 30.91 -14.97 -24.16
CA SER A 131 30.10 -13.80 -24.46
C SER A 131 28.66 -14.03 -24.01
N ARG A 132 28.35 -13.51 -22.81
CA ARG A 132 27.06 -13.60 -22.17
C ARG A 132 26.48 -12.22 -21.91
N GLY A 133 25.26 -12.03 -22.41
CA GLY A 133 24.50 -10.80 -22.30
C GLY A 133 24.69 -9.84 -23.46
N ARG A 134 24.17 -8.62 -23.26
CA ARG A 134 24.17 -7.57 -24.27
C ARG A 134 25.38 -6.66 -24.12
N ALA A 135 26.16 -6.53 -25.18
CA ALA A 135 27.33 -5.67 -25.25
C ALA A 135 27.09 -4.50 -26.21
N MET A 136 27.58 -3.32 -25.82
CA MET A 136 27.60 -2.14 -26.66
C MET A 136 29.03 -1.86 -27.10
N HIS A 137 29.22 -1.76 -28.40
CA HIS A 137 30.52 -1.48 -29.02
C HIS A 137 30.50 -0.05 -29.54
N PHE A 138 31.43 0.76 -29.04
CA PHE A 138 31.63 2.14 -29.44
C PHE A 138 33.08 2.29 -29.87
N ILE A 139 33.31 2.36 -31.17
CA ILE A 139 34.62 2.19 -31.79
C ILE A 139 34.95 3.47 -32.53
N HIS A 140 36.15 3.99 -32.26
CA HIS A 140 36.75 5.09 -33.00
C HIS A 140 37.65 4.53 -34.11
N THR A 141 37.66 5.18 -35.28
CA THR A 141 38.60 4.92 -36.36
C THR A 141 39.48 6.15 -36.59
N ASP A 142 40.80 5.94 -36.72
CA ASP A 142 41.77 7.04 -36.89
C ASP A 142 41.57 7.82 -38.21
N GLU A 143 40.90 7.19 -39.19
CA GLU A 143 40.54 7.78 -40.47
C GLU A 143 39.03 7.81 -40.67
N GLY A 144 38.57 8.74 -41.50
CA GLY A 144 37.16 8.82 -41.90
C GLY A 144 36.68 7.55 -42.61
N LEU A 145 35.43 7.18 -42.37
CA LEU A 145 34.83 5.93 -42.87
C LEU A 145 34.39 5.99 -44.35
N ALA A 146 34.54 7.14 -45.02
CA ALA A 146 34.06 7.36 -46.37
C ALA A 146 34.67 6.39 -47.40
N GLY A 147 33.83 5.69 -48.16
CA GLY A 147 34.27 4.73 -49.19
C GLY A 147 34.83 3.41 -48.64
N LYS A 148 35.03 3.30 -47.32
CA LYS A 148 35.57 2.10 -46.67
C LYS A 148 34.52 1.03 -46.50
N ARG A 149 34.98 -0.21 -46.28
CA ARG A 149 34.14 -1.36 -46.01
C ARG A 149 34.26 -1.78 -44.55
N ILE A 150 33.16 -1.82 -43.82
CA ILE A 150 33.13 -2.33 -42.45
C ILE A 150 32.69 -3.79 -42.50
N THR A 151 33.48 -4.68 -41.92
CA THR A 151 33.09 -6.09 -41.71
C THR A 151 33.09 -6.43 -40.24
N ILE A 152 31.98 -6.97 -39.74
CA ILE A 152 31.85 -7.48 -38.38
C ILE A 152 31.80 -9.00 -38.45
N MET A 153 32.82 -9.66 -37.90
CA MET A 153 32.79 -11.10 -37.67
C MET A 153 32.16 -11.36 -36.31
N LEU A 154 31.09 -12.14 -36.30
CA LEU A 154 30.36 -12.56 -35.11
C LEU A 154 30.60 -14.03 -34.86
N HIS A 155 30.87 -14.37 -33.60
CA HIS A 155 31.13 -15.74 -33.17
C HIS A 155 30.32 -16.08 -31.91
N SER A 156 29.63 -17.22 -31.90
CA SER A 156 28.74 -17.58 -30.80
C SER A 156 28.44 -19.07 -30.69
N GLY A 157 28.32 -19.55 -29.46
CA GLY A 157 27.74 -20.84 -29.11
C GLY A 157 26.21 -20.85 -29.12
N TYR A 158 25.55 -19.70 -29.26
CA TYR A 158 24.09 -19.59 -29.29
C TYR A 158 23.59 -19.45 -30.73
N ALA A 159 23.22 -20.57 -31.34
CA ALA A 159 22.81 -20.63 -32.75
C ALA A 159 21.66 -19.67 -33.12
N ASN A 160 20.71 -19.45 -32.20
CA ASN A 160 19.57 -18.55 -32.44
C ASN A 160 19.98 -17.07 -32.53
N TRP A 161 21.12 -16.70 -31.93
CA TRP A 161 21.59 -15.32 -31.86
C TRP A 161 22.67 -15.02 -32.88
N LEU A 162 23.33 -16.04 -33.45
CA LEU A 162 24.44 -15.84 -34.39
C LEU A 162 24.01 -14.94 -35.57
N GLY A 163 24.77 -13.89 -35.83
CA GLY A 163 24.48 -12.95 -36.92
C GLY A 163 23.43 -11.89 -36.61
N SER A 164 22.84 -11.91 -35.42
CA SER A 164 21.93 -10.85 -34.97
C SER A 164 22.72 -9.63 -34.47
N ILE A 165 22.29 -8.44 -34.88
CA ILE A 165 22.76 -7.14 -34.36
C ILE A 165 21.52 -6.27 -34.14
N ASP A 166 21.31 -5.75 -32.93
CA ASP A 166 20.08 -4.99 -32.63
C ASP A 166 20.02 -3.68 -33.44
N TYR A 167 21.16 -2.99 -33.51
CA TYR A 167 21.36 -1.80 -34.32
C TYR A 167 22.83 -1.59 -34.70
N ILE A 168 23.07 -0.95 -35.84
CA ILE A 168 24.37 -0.46 -36.29
C ILE A 168 24.24 0.99 -36.76
N PHE A 169 25.09 1.88 -36.24
CA PHE A 169 25.11 3.30 -36.54
C PHE A 169 26.55 3.76 -36.78
N ILE A 170 26.73 4.62 -37.79
CA ILE A 170 27.98 5.34 -38.00
C ILE A 170 27.72 6.85 -37.93
N GLY A 171 28.65 7.59 -37.36
CA GLY A 171 28.52 9.04 -37.16
C GLY A 171 29.74 9.64 -36.49
N SER A 172 29.64 10.90 -36.09
CA SER A 172 30.61 11.50 -35.16
C SER A 172 30.36 11.05 -33.73
N GLU A 173 31.37 11.15 -32.89
CA GLU A 173 31.28 10.88 -31.45
C GLU A 173 30.05 11.54 -30.81
N ASN A 174 29.91 12.85 -30.98
CA ASN A 174 28.82 13.64 -30.40
C ASN A 174 27.43 13.15 -30.86
N ALA A 175 27.27 12.80 -32.14
CA ALA A 175 26.00 12.35 -32.68
C ALA A 175 25.59 10.99 -32.09
N LEU A 176 26.54 10.06 -31.99
CA LEU A 176 26.28 8.72 -31.46
C LEU A 176 26.08 8.73 -29.95
N ILE A 177 26.86 9.50 -29.19
CA ILE A 177 26.67 9.68 -27.74
C ILE A 177 25.31 10.31 -27.44
N HIS A 178 24.89 11.32 -28.21
CA HIS A 178 23.56 11.90 -28.07
C HIS A 178 22.46 10.85 -28.31
N LYS A 179 22.62 9.97 -29.30
CA LYS A 179 21.67 8.90 -29.59
C LYS A 179 21.53 7.90 -28.44
N VAL A 180 22.65 7.48 -27.86
CA VAL A 180 22.70 6.60 -26.69
C VAL A 180 22.06 7.28 -25.48
N GLY A 181 22.37 8.55 -25.25
CA GLY A 181 21.78 9.35 -24.18
C GLY A 181 20.27 9.46 -24.28
N LEU A 182 19.72 9.67 -25.49
CA LEU A 182 18.27 9.70 -25.72
C LEU A 182 17.62 8.33 -25.44
N ALA A 183 18.25 7.24 -25.89
CA ALA A 183 17.74 5.89 -25.61
C ALA A 183 17.70 5.61 -24.09
N ASP A 184 18.79 5.91 -23.38
CA ASP A 184 18.88 5.73 -21.92
C ASP A 184 17.95 6.65 -21.14
N ALA A 185 17.69 7.88 -21.61
CA ALA A 185 16.74 8.78 -20.99
C ALA A 185 15.32 8.18 -20.91
N ILE A 186 14.91 7.39 -21.91
CA ILE A 186 13.60 6.71 -21.93
C ILE A 186 13.54 5.65 -20.82
N TYR A 187 14.59 4.83 -20.69
CA TYR A 187 14.70 3.86 -19.61
C TYR A 187 14.70 4.53 -18.23
N ILE A 188 15.49 5.59 -18.04
CA ILE A 188 15.58 6.33 -16.77
C ILE A 188 14.24 6.99 -16.40
N ALA A 189 13.52 7.55 -17.37
CA ALA A 189 12.19 8.12 -17.14
C ALA A 189 11.21 7.06 -16.62
N SER A 190 11.22 5.86 -17.20
CA SER A 190 10.36 4.75 -16.77
C SER A 190 10.69 4.27 -15.35
N LEU A 191 11.97 4.20 -15.00
CA LEU A 191 12.45 3.83 -13.67
C LEU A 191 12.00 4.84 -12.63
N SER A 192 12.09 6.13 -12.96
CA SER A 192 11.66 7.23 -12.08
C SER A 192 10.17 7.17 -11.78
N ILE A 193 9.36 6.80 -12.78
CA ILE A 193 7.91 6.61 -12.62
C ILE A 193 7.63 5.38 -11.75
N ALA A 194 8.27 4.24 -12.03
CA ALA A 194 8.08 3.04 -11.23
C ALA A 194 8.46 3.27 -9.76
N LEU A 195 9.58 3.96 -9.51
CA LEU A 195 10.02 4.33 -8.17
C LEU A 195 9.02 5.26 -7.48
N SER A 196 8.51 6.27 -8.19
CA SER A 196 7.49 7.19 -7.66
C SER A 196 6.22 6.44 -7.25
N LEU A 197 5.75 5.50 -8.09
CA LEU A 197 4.60 4.65 -7.77
C LEU A 197 4.84 3.76 -6.54
N ILE A 198 6.06 3.21 -6.38
CA ILE A 198 6.44 2.45 -5.19
C ILE A 198 6.37 3.34 -3.94
N VAL A 199 6.91 4.56 -3.99
CA VAL A 199 6.88 5.50 -2.85
C VAL A 199 5.43 5.80 -2.44
N PHE A 200 4.54 6.08 -3.39
CA PHE A 200 3.12 6.29 -3.10
C PHE A 200 2.46 5.07 -2.46
N LEU A 201 2.77 3.86 -2.94
CA LEU A 201 2.23 2.62 -2.40
C LEU A 201 2.76 2.30 -1.00
N ILE A 202 4.04 2.54 -0.73
CA ILE A 202 4.64 2.33 0.58
C ILE A 202 4.08 3.34 1.59
N MET A 203 3.96 4.62 1.20
CA MET A 203 3.35 5.64 2.05
C MET A 203 1.92 5.26 2.43
N ASP A 204 1.13 4.79 1.46
CA ASP A 204 -0.23 4.31 1.71
C ASP A 204 -0.25 3.07 2.62
N LEU A 205 0.70 2.14 2.43
CA LEU A 205 0.83 0.92 3.23
C LEU A 205 1.21 1.19 4.70
N VAL A 206 2.17 2.09 4.95
CA VAL A 206 2.67 2.44 6.29
C VAL A 206 1.61 3.19 7.09
N TRP A 207 0.82 4.05 6.43
CA TRP A 207 -0.14 4.91 7.11
C TRP A 207 -1.43 4.19 7.55
N ARG A 208 -1.79 3.04 6.95
CA ARG A 208 -3.16 2.50 7.00
C ARG A 208 -3.18 0.99 7.30
N GLY A 209 -3.20 0.63 8.59
CA GLY A 209 -3.08 -0.74 9.11
C GLY A 209 -4.25 -1.71 8.85
N ILE A 210 -4.59 -2.03 7.59
CA ILE A 210 -5.67 -2.98 7.24
C ILE A 210 -5.12 -4.23 6.50
N GLN A 211 -5.39 -5.43 7.03
CA GLN A 211 -4.74 -6.71 6.63
C GLN A 211 -5.05 -7.24 5.22
N LYS A 212 -6.30 -7.14 4.70
CA LYS A 212 -6.67 -7.80 3.43
C LYS A 212 -6.21 -7.06 2.16
N ARG A 213 -6.09 -5.72 2.19
CA ARG A 213 -5.65 -4.89 1.05
C ARG A 213 -4.14 -4.66 0.97
N ARG A 214 -3.43 -4.98 2.05
CA ARG A 214 -1.96 -5.06 2.06
C ARG A 214 -1.41 -6.05 1.03
N GLN A 215 -2.14 -7.12 0.72
CA GLN A 215 -1.66 -8.13 -0.25
C GLN A 215 -1.55 -7.60 -1.67
N ILE A 216 -2.56 -6.88 -2.19
CA ILE A 216 -2.49 -6.32 -3.54
C ILE A 216 -1.39 -5.27 -3.67
N GLN A 217 -1.20 -4.44 -2.65
CA GLN A 217 -0.13 -3.44 -2.62
C GLN A 217 1.25 -4.08 -2.60
N ILE A 218 1.45 -5.12 -1.78
CA ILE A 218 2.70 -5.90 -1.77
C ILE A 218 2.96 -6.50 -3.15
N TYR A 219 1.96 -7.11 -3.79
CA TYR A 219 2.15 -7.69 -5.12
C TYR A 219 2.42 -6.63 -6.19
N LEU A 220 1.83 -5.44 -6.08
CA LEU A 220 2.07 -4.32 -6.98
C LEU A 220 3.48 -3.75 -6.79
N VAL A 221 3.92 -3.56 -5.55
CA VAL A 221 5.30 -3.17 -5.24
C VAL A 221 6.28 -4.22 -5.75
N ALA A 222 6.00 -5.51 -5.56
CA ALA A 222 6.82 -6.59 -6.09
C ALA A 222 6.89 -6.57 -7.63
N PHE A 223 5.76 -6.33 -8.31
CA PHE A 223 5.74 -6.16 -9.77
C PHE A 223 6.59 -4.95 -10.21
N LEU A 224 6.45 -3.80 -9.55
CA LEU A 224 7.22 -2.59 -9.87
C LEU A 224 8.72 -2.76 -9.61
N ILE A 225 9.11 -3.46 -8.54
CA ILE A 225 10.52 -3.81 -8.29
C ILE A 225 11.04 -4.75 -9.39
N SER A 226 10.27 -5.78 -9.77
CA SER A 226 10.68 -6.67 -10.85
C SER A 226 10.79 -5.94 -12.20
N PHE A 227 9.90 -4.98 -12.46
CA PHE A 227 9.96 -4.12 -13.65
C PHE A 227 11.20 -3.22 -13.63
N ILE A 228 11.53 -2.61 -12.49
CA ILE A 228 12.75 -1.80 -12.32
C ILE A 228 13.99 -2.64 -12.63
N LEU A 229 14.12 -3.79 -11.97
CA LEU A 229 15.27 -4.69 -12.14
C LEU A 229 15.39 -5.21 -13.58
N TRP A 230 14.27 -5.58 -14.20
CA TRP A 230 14.23 -5.94 -15.62
C TRP A 230 14.68 -4.79 -16.54
N THR A 231 14.21 -3.57 -16.27
CA THR A 231 14.56 -2.36 -17.05
C THR A 231 16.05 -2.03 -16.90
N THR A 232 16.60 -2.16 -15.69
CA THR A 232 18.02 -1.90 -15.44
C THR A 232 18.94 -2.82 -16.24
N GLY A 233 18.56 -4.10 -16.41
CA GLY A 233 19.34 -5.04 -17.21
C GLY A 233 19.13 -4.93 -18.73
N THR A 234 18.05 -4.27 -19.15
CA THR A 234 17.77 -4.00 -20.57
C THR A 234 18.55 -2.78 -21.09
N SER A 235 18.72 -1.76 -20.24
CA SER A 235 19.43 -0.53 -20.59
C SER A 235 20.95 -0.74 -20.57
N SER A 236 21.65 -0.15 -21.54
CA SER A 236 23.13 -0.12 -21.54
C SER A 236 23.70 0.87 -20.52
N PHE A 237 22.88 1.73 -19.91
CA PHE A 237 23.33 2.69 -18.90
C PHE A 237 23.99 2.01 -17.70
N PHE A 238 23.34 1.01 -17.11
CA PHE A 238 23.79 0.41 -15.86
C PHE A 238 25.08 -0.40 -16.03
N SER A 239 25.17 -1.19 -17.09
CA SER A 239 26.40 -1.92 -17.42
C SER A 239 27.55 -0.98 -17.75
N ARG A 240 27.31 0.17 -18.39
CA ARG A 240 28.35 1.18 -18.67
C ARG A 240 28.83 1.92 -17.41
N ILE A 241 27.93 2.29 -16.51
CA ILE A 241 28.27 3.09 -15.33
C ILE A 241 28.80 2.23 -14.18
N PHE A 242 28.21 1.05 -13.95
CA PHE A 242 28.54 0.20 -12.80
C PHE A 242 29.34 -1.06 -13.15
N GLY A 243 29.53 -1.35 -14.45
CA GLY A 243 30.20 -2.57 -14.91
C GLY A 243 29.31 -3.82 -14.79
N PHE A 244 29.94 -5.00 -14.86
CA PHE A 244 29.30 -6.33 -14.71
C PHE A 244 28.11 -6.61 -15.66
N PRO A 245 28.29 -6.52 -16.99
CA PRO A 245 27.20 -6.73 -17.96
C PRO A 245 26.48 -8.08 -17.78
N ALA A 246 27.21 -9.15 -17.47
CA ALA A 246 26.62 -10.47 -17.22
C ALA A 246 25.65 -10.49 -16.03
N LEU A 247 25.96 -9.76 -14.94
CA LEU A 247 25.06 -9.68 -13.77
C LEU A 247 23.73 -9.01 -14.14
N TRP A 248 23.80 -7.89 -14.84
CA TRP A 248 22.62 -7.15 -15.29
C TRP A 248 21.76 -7.98 -16.24
N TRP A 249 22.40 -8.77 -17.10
CA TRP A 249 21.72 -9.71 -17.97
C TRP A 249 20.99 -10.83 -17.21
N GLU A 250 21.61 -11.45 -16.21
CA GLU A 250 20.94 -12.46 -15.39
C GLU A 250 19.77 -11.88 -14.60
N ILE A 251 19.93 -10.68 -14.04
CA ILE A 251 18.84 -9.98 -13.35
C ILE A 251 17.69 -9.74 -14.33
N HIS A 252 17.97 -9.28 -15.55
CA HIS A 252 16.97 -9.09 -16.59
C HIS A 252 16.18 -10.37 -16.87
N LEU A 253 16.89 -11.48 -17.10
CA LEU A 253 16.28 -12.77 -17.41
C LEU A 253 15.43 -13.30 -16.25
N ILE A 254 15.95 -13.28 -15.02
CA ILE A 254 15.20 -13.74 -13.83
C ILE A 254 13.91 -12.94 -13.68
N MET A 255 13.97 -11.62 -13.84
CA MET A 255 12.80 -10.76 -13.67
C MET A 255 11.72 -11.00 -14.74
N LEU A 256 12.11 -11.38 -15.95
CA LEU A 256 11.19 -11.75 -17.03
C LEU A 256 10.27 -12.93 -16.63
N TYR A 257 10.77 -13.90 -15.85
CA TYR A 257 9.96 -15.00 -15.30
C TYR A 257 9.17 -14.60 -14.04
N VAL A 258 9.65 -13.63 -13.26
CA VAL A 258 8.99 -13.17 -12.02
C VAL A 258 7.80 -12.24 -12.30
N MET A 259 7.91 -11.35 -13.29
CA MET A 259 6.86 -10.37 -13.62
C MET A 259 5.48 -10.99 -13.92
N PRO A 260 5.37 -12.09 -14.69
CA PRO A 260 4.08 -12.76 -14.90
C PRO A 260 3.47 -13.34 -13.62
N ILE A 261 4.31 -13.82 -12.68
CA ILE A 261 3.86 -14.34 -11.38
C ILE A 261 3.20 -13.22 -10.58
N THR A 262 3.86 -12.07 -10.45
CA THR A 262 3.36 -10.92 -9.70
C THR A 262 2.11 -10.31 -10.38
N CYS A 263 2.10 -10.19 -11.71
CA CYS A 263 0.92 -9.76 -12.47
C CYS A 263 -0.28 -10.72 -12.29
N GLY A 264 -0.04 -12.03 -12.31
CA GLY A 264 -1.04 -13.05 -12.05
C GLY A 264 -1.61 -12.96 -10.62
N LYS A 265 -0.75 -12.69 -9.62
CA LYS A 265 -1.18 -12.47 -8.22
C LYS A 265 -2.03 -11.21 -8.06
N ILE A 266 -1.65 -10.10 -8.68
CA ILE A 266 -2.46 -8.87 -8.71
C ILE A 266 -3.83 -9.17 -9.31
N THR A 267 -3.86 -9.84 -10.47
CA THR A 267 -5.10 -10.22 -11.16
C THR A 267 -5.98 -11.11 -10.28
N GLN A 268 -5.38 -12.11 -9.62
CA GLN A 268 -6.09 -13.02 -8.69
C GLN A 268 -6.82 -12.27 -7.56
N GLU A 269 -6.28 -11.14 -7.09
CA GLU A 269 -6.90 -10.38 -6.01
C GLU A 269 -8.03 -9.45 -6.48
N ILE A 270 -7.97 -8.93 -7.71
CA ILE A 270 -8.96 -7.97 -8.22
C ILE A 270 -10.15 -8.62 -8.93
N VAL A 271 -9.99 -9.82 -9.48
CA VAL A 271 -11.07 -10.49 -10.26
C VAL A 271 -12.16 -11.08 -9.36
N ALA A 272 -13.33 -11.28 -9.97
CA ALA A 272 -14.45 -11.94 -9.31
C ALA A 272 -14.06 -13.38 -8.86
N PRO A 273 -14.60 -13.89 -7.73
CA PRO A 273 -14.26 -15.20 -7.15
C PRO A 273 -14.25 -16.35 -8.15
N LYS A 274 -15.21 -16.37 -9.09
CA LYS A 274 -15.31 -17.40 -10.13
C LYS A 274 -14.11 -17.47 -11.08
N TYR A 275 -13.35 -16.39 -11.25
CA TYR A 275 -12.19 -16.34 -12.13
C TYR A 275 -10.85 -16.44 -11.39
N LYS A 276 -10.85 -16.42 -10.04
CA LYS A 276 -9.62 -16.54 -9.25
C LYS A 276 -8.85 -17.83 -9.54
N LYS A 277 -9.53 -18.93 -9.87
CA LYS A 277 -8.90 -20.20 -10.23
C LYS A 277 -8.08 -20.10 -11.53
N ALA A 278 -8.59 -19.37 -12.53
CA ALA A 278 -7.88 -19.16 -13.79
C ALA A 278 -6.63 -18.29 -13.61
N ALA A 279 -6.74 -17.18 -12.86
CA ALA A 279 -5.58 -16.35 -12.53
C ALA A 279 -4.53 -17.13 -11.70
N ARG A 280 -4.98 -17.97 -10.76
CA ARG A 280 -4.10 -18.87 -10.00
C ARG A 280 -3.40 -19.90 -10.88
N ALA A 281 -4.09 -20.46 -11.88
CA ALA A 281 -3.48 -21.40 -12.81
C ALA A 281 -2.31 -20.75 -13.58
N VAL A 282 -2.49 -19.50 -14.03
CA VAL A 282 -1.41 -18.70 -14.64
C VAL A 282 -0.23 -18.55 -13.68
N VAL A 283 -0.48 -18.16 -12.42
CA VAL A 283 0.57 -18.06 -11.40
C VAL A 283 1.32 -19.39 -11.21
N VAL A 284 0.61 -20.51 -11.15
CA VAL A 284 1.23 -21.85 -10.99
C VAL A 284 2.10 -22.20 -12.19
N VAL A 285 1.64 -21.92 -13.42
CA VAL A 285 2.41 -22.16 -14.65
C VAL A 285 3.74 -21.40 -14.59
N TYR A 286 3.74 -20.11 -14.22
CA TYR A 286 4.98 -19.34 -14.15
C TYR A 286 5.88 -19.71 -12.98
N VAL A 287 5.33 -20.11 -11.83
CA VAL A 287 6.14 -20.65 -10.74
C VAL A 287 6.86 -21.93 -11.18
N LEU A 288 6.18 -22.82 -11.90
CA LEU A 288 6.80 -24.03 -12.43
C LEU A 288 7.83 -23.72 -13.52
N LEU A 289 7.51 -22.84 -14.47
CA LEU A 289 8.47 -22.40 -15.50
C LEU A 289 9.70 -21.76 -14.87
N PHE A 290 9.52 -20.92 -13.86
CA PHE A 290 10.63 -20.31 -13.13
C PHE A 290 11.50 -21.37 -12.45
N ILE A 291 10.91 -22.34 -11.74
CA ILE A 291 11.65 -23.43 -11.10
C ILE A 291 12.43 -24.26 -12.13
N VAL A 292 11.80 -24.63 -13.25
CA VAL A 292 12.45 -25.39 -14.33
C VAL A 292 13.61 -24.60 -14.94
N ALA A 293 13.41 -23.31 -15.20
CA ALA A 293 14.45 -22.43 -15.71
C ALA A 293 15.62 -22.32 -14.72
N THR A 294 15.34 -22.10 -13.43
CA THR A 294 16.38 -22.01 -12.38
C THR A 294 17.15 -23.32 -12.22
N ILE A 295 16.48 -24.48 -12.22
CA ILE A 295 17.17 -25.78 -12.12
C ILE A 295 18.09 -25.99 -13.34
N THR A 296 17.58 -25.72 -14.54
CA THR A 296 18.33 -25.86 -15.79
C THR A 296 19.53 -24.90 -15.83
N GLU A 297 19.36 -23.69 -15.30
CA GLU A 297 20.43 -22.70 -15.12
C GLU A 297 21.52 -23.21 -14.17
N ILE A 298 21.14 -23.70 -12.98
CA ILE A 298 22.09 -24.25 -11.98
C ILE A 298 22.84 -25.47 -12.53
N CYS A 299 22.20 -26.27 -13.38
CA CYS A 299 22.83 -27.39 -14.06
C CYS A 299 23.79 -26.99 -15.21
N GLY A 300 23.93 -25.68 -15.52
CA GLY A 300 24.84 -25.17 -16.54
C GLY A 300 24.27 -25.22 -17.97
N PHE A 301 22.97 -25.40 -18.15
CA PHE A 301 22.32 -25.51 -19.46
C PHE A 301 21.65 -24.19 -19.90
N ASN A 302 22.04 -23.03 -19.34
CA ASN A 302 21.51 -21.70 -19.68
C ASN A 302 19.96 -21.67 -19.71
N GLY A 303 19.35 -22.16 -18.64
CA GLY A 303 17.92 -22.42 -18.54
C GLY A 303 17.04 -21.20 -18.82
N TYR A 304 17.43 -20.03 -18.34
CA TYR A 304 16.62 -18.83 -18.56
C TYR A 304 16.56 -18.41 -20.03
N MET A 305 17.67 -18.56 -20.76
CA MET A 305 17.79 -18.22 -22.18
C MET A 305 17.12 -19.26 -23.07
N ASN A 306 17.47 -20.54 -22.89
CA ASN A 306 17.03 -21.62 -23.78
C ASN A 306 15.52 -21.88 -23.71
N LEU A 307 14.85 -21.44 -22.64
CA LEU A 307 13.40 -21.55 -22.49
C LEU A 307 12.62 -20.34 -23.02
N LEU A 308 13.28 -19.25 -23.47
CA LEU A 308 12.60 -18.03 -23.95
C LEU A 308 11.66 -18.30 -25.13
N TYR A 309 12.11 -19.11 -26.10
CA TYR A 309 11.31 -19.51 -27.26
C TYR A 309 9.97 -20.15 -26.87
N LEU A 310 9.95 -20.93 -25.78
CA LEU A 310 8.74 -21.54 -25.23
C LEU A 310 7.97 -20.59 -24.30
N PHE A 311 8.69 -19.73 -23.58
CA PHE A 311 8.13 -18.77 -22.63
C PHE A 311 7.19 -17.77 -23.31
N TYR A 312 7.59 -17.12 -24.40
CA TYR A 312 6.79 -16.04 -25.01
C TYR A 312 5.42 -16.50 -25.55
N PRO A 313 5.27 -17.67 -26.21
CA PRO A 313 3.96 -18.19 -26.60
C PRO A 313 3.07 -18.51 -25.38
N ILE A 314 3.66 -19.08 -24.31
CA ILE A 314 2.93 -19.32 -23.06
C ILE A 314 2.52 -17.99 -22.42
N LEU A 315 3.36 -16.95 -22.50
CA LEU A 315 3.09 -15.58 -22.06
C LEU A 315 1.89 -14.98 -22.76
N PHE A 316 1.89 -15.03 -24.08
CA PHE A 316 0.79 -14.51 -24.88
C PHE A 316 -0.54 -15.17 -24.51
N ILE A 317 -0.59 -16.51 -24.45
CA ILE A 317 -1.81 -17.25 -24.08
C ILE A 317 -2.23 -16.92 -22.64
N SER A 318 -1.29 -16.92 -21.70
CA SER A 318 -1.56 -16.62 -20.29
C SER A 318 -2.14 -15.22 -20.10
N TRP A 319 -1.62 -14.24 -20.82
CA TRP A 319 -2.09 -12.86 -20.73
C TRP A 319 -3.45 -12.66 -21.40
N LEU A 320 -3.75 -13.38 -22.49
CA LEU A 320 -5.13 -13.44 -23.02
C LEU A 320 -6.10 -14.01 -21.98
N VAL A 321 -5.69 -15.03 -21.22
CA VAL A 321 -6.49 -15.57 -20.11
C VAL A 321 -6.69 -14.51 -19.02
N LEU A 322 -5.64 -13.81 -18.59
CA LEU A 322 -5.76 -12.74 -17.59
C LEU A 322 -6.70 -11.62 -18.08
N ILE A 323 -6.51 -11.11 -19.30
CA ILE A 323 -7.38 -10.10 -19.92
C ILE A 323 -8.83 -10.59 -19.95
N TYR A 324 -9.06 -11.84 -20.37
CA TYR A 324 -10.39 -12.44 -20.37
C TYR A 324 -11.03 -12.43 -18.97
N THR A 325 -10.29 -12.83 -17.93
CA THR A 325 -10.81 -12.83 -16.55
C THR A 325 -11.16 -11.43 -16.04
N LEU A 326 -10.38 -10.41 -16.42
CA LEU A 326 -10.60 -9.02 -16.04
C LEU A 326 -11.83 -8.42 -16.74
N VAL A 327 -11.96 -8.63 -18.05
CA VAL A 327 -13.10 -8.14 -18.87
C VAL A 327 -14.41 -8.83 -18.46
N ARG A 328 -14.33 -10.13 -18.13
CA ARG A 328 -15.51 -10.92 -17.77
C ARG A 328 -15.96 -10.73 -16.33
N SER A 329 -15.11 -10.18 -15.47
CA SER A 329 -15.52 -9.76 -14.13
C SER A 329 -16.55 -8.63 -14.23
N ASP A 330 -17.47 -8.56 -13.28
CA ASP A 330 -18.44 -7.46 -13.23
C ASP A 330 -17.77 -6.19 -12.70
N TRP A 331 -17.78 -5.11 -13.49
CA TRP A 331 -17.02 -3.90 -13.16
C TRP A 331 -17.74 -2.97 -12.19
N GLN A 332 -19.03 -3.19 -11.94
CA GLN A 332 -19.73 -2.49 -10.88
C GLN A 332 -19.31 -3.05 -9.52
N SER A 333 -19.25 -4.37 -9.41
CA SER A 333 -18.83 -5.07 -8.19
C SER A 333 -17.31 -5.08 -8.00
N TYR A 334 -16.54 -5.13 -9.09
CA TYR A 334 -15.08 -5.21 -9.11
C TYR A 334 -14.47 -4.11 -10.00
N PRO A 335 -14.54 -2.83 -9.60
CA PRO A 335 -14.14 -1.70 -10.46
C PRO A 335 -12.64 -1.68 -10.79
N SER A 336 -11.78 -2.26 -9.96
CA SER A 336 -10.33 -2.36 -10.22
C SER A 336 -10.01 -3.18 -11.48
N CYS A 337 -10.89 -4.10 -11.89
CA CYS A 337 -10.74 -4.89 -13.12
C CYS A 337 -10.70 -4.03 -14.39
N ARG A 338 -11.40 -2.89 -14.40
CA ARG A 338 -11.44 -1.98 -15.55
C ARG A 338 -10.05 -1.43 -15.86
N TYR A 339 -9.39 -0.86 -14.85
CA TYR A 339 -8.05 -0.29 -14.98
C TYR A 339 -6.99 -1.39 -15.13
N GLY A 340 -7.15 -2.52 -14.43
CA GLY A 340 -6.28 -3.69 -14.60
C GLY A 340 -6.32 -4.24 -16.04
N THR A 341 -7.47 -4.23 -16.71
CA THR A 341 -7.58 -4.64 -18.12
C THR A 341 -6.69 -3.79 -19.01
N VAL A 342 -6.71 -2.47 -18.83
CA VAL A 342 -5.90 -1.54 -19.65
C VAL A 342 -4.41 -1.78 -19.40
N ALA A 343 -3.98 -1.87 -18.13
CA ALA A 343 -2.59 -2.12 -17.78
C ALA A 343 -2.06 -3.45 -18.35
N VAL A 344 -2.83 -4.54 -18.20
CA VAL A 344 -2.41 -5.86 -18.72
C VAL A 344 -2.43 -5.90 -20.26
N THR A 345 -3.39 -5.23 -20.90
CA THR A 345 -3.44 -5.15 -22.37
C THR A 345 -2.26 -4.36 -22.92
N ALA A 346 -1.91 -3.23 -22.28
CA ALA A 346 -0.75 -2.42 -22.63
C ALA A 346 0.55 -3.23 -22.52
N LEU A 347 0.72 -3.90 -21.39
CA LEU A 347 1.87 -4.76 -21.14
C LEU A 347 1.94 -5.88 -22.19
N THR A 348 0.80 -6.49 -22.54
CA THR A 348 0.69 -7.52 -23.60
C THR A 348 1.12 -7.04 -24.96
N PHE A 349 0.68 -5.85 -25.34
CA PHE A 349 1.05 -5.25 -26.61
C PHE A 349 2.56 -5.00 -26.69
N PHE A 350 3.13 -4.32 -25.70
CA PHE A 350 4.55 -3.94 -25.75
C PHE A 350 5.51 -5.11 -25.58
N VAL A 351 5.24 -6.07 -24.69
CA VAL A 351 6.08 -7.29 -24.61
C VAL A 351 5.94 -8.13 -25.87
N GLY A 352 4.78 -8.13 -26.52
CA GLY A 352 4.61 -8.79 -27.81
C GLY A 352 5.53 -8.21 -28.89
N VAL A 353 5.65 -6.88 -28.95
CA VAL A 353 6.57 -6.19 -29.87
C VAL A 353 8.03 -6.56 -29.55
N ASP A 354 8.40 -6.56 -28.27
CA ASP A 354 9.77 -6.91 -27.87
C ASP A 354 10.11 -8.38 -28.12
N ALA A 355 9.15 -9.30 -27.91
CA ALA A 355 9.34 -10.72 -28.22
C ALA A 355 9.58 -10.93 -29.72
N LEU A 356 8.79 -10.26 -30.56
CA LEU A 356 8.98 -10.29 -32.02
C LEU A 356 10.32 -9.69 -32.45
N HIS A 357 10.83 -8.70 -31.70
CA HIS A 357 12.13 -8.11 -31.96
C HIS A 357 13.30 -9.01 -31.53
N TRP A 358 13.33 -9.42 -30.26
CA TRP A 358 14.51 -10.07 -29.67
C TRP A 358 14.56 -11.58 -29.86
N GLU A 359 13.45 -12.29 -29.66
CA GLU A 359 13.47 -13.76 -29.70
C GLU A 359 13.25 -14.28 -31.13
N TYR A 360 12.37 -13.61 -31.88
CA TYR A 360 11.97 -14.06 -33.21
C TYR A 360 12.65 -13.29 -34.34
N HIS A 361 13.33 -12.19 -34.04
CA HIS A 361 14.03 -11.35 -35.02
C HIS A 361 13.16 -10.91 -36.22
N LEU A 362 11.85 -10.76 -36.00
CA LEU A 362 10.84 -10.35 -36.99
C LEU A 362 10.63 -8.83 -37.04
N LEU A 363 11.01 -8.12 -35.99
CA LEU A 363 10.96 -6.67 -35.88
C LEU A 363 12.33 -6.14 -35.48
N THR A 364 12.52 -4.84 -35.65
CA THR A 364 13.76 -4.18 -35.22
C THR A 364 13.42 -3.12 -34.22
N ALA A 365 14.28 -3.09 -33.20
CA ALA A 365 14.14 -2.64 -31.83
C ALA A 365 15.35 -1.85 -31.20
N ALA A 366 15.80 -0.66 -31.64
CA ALA A 366 16.77 0.22 -30.99
C ALA A 366 16.56 0.40 -29.47
N LEU A 367 15.33 0.21 -28.98
CA LEU A 367 15.04 0.08 -27.55
C LEU A 367 13.89 -0.89 -27.31
N SER A 368 13.79 -1.40 -26.08
CA SER A 368 12.64 -2.19 -25.63
C SER A 368 11.41 -1.31 -25.45
N THR A 369 10.32 -1.69 -26.11
CA THR A 369 9.04 -0.99 -26.04
C THR A 369 8.25 -1.32 -24.77
N THR A 370 8.54 -2.44 -24.10
CA THR A 370 7.94 -2.84 -22.82
C THR A 370 8.07 -1.77 -21.75
N VAL A 371 9.11 -0.95 -21.82
CA VAL A 371 9.34 0.20 -20.95
C VAL A 371 8.15 1.16 -20.91
N PHE A 372 7.43 1.34 -22.02
CA PHE A 372 6.25 2.21 -22.10
C PHE A 372 5.01 1.64 -21.38
N SER A 373 5.01 0.35 -21.03
CA SER A 373 3.89 -0.26 -20.32
C SER A 373 3.70 0.30 -18.90
N ILE A 374 4.74 0.85 -18.28
CA ILE A 374 4.65 1.43 -16.92
C ILE A 374 3.65 2.59 -16.84
N TYR A 375 3.56 3.37 -17.92
CA TYR A 375 2.63 4.51 -17.99
C TYR A 375 1.16 4.04 -17.94
N ALA A 376 0.87 2.83 -18.43
CA ALA A 376 -0.45 2.23 -18.34
C ALA A 376 -0.79 1.71 -16.93
N ALA A 377 0.21 1.52 -16.05
CA ALA A 377 -0.02 1.16 -14.66
C ALA A 377 -0.47 2.35 -13.80
N ILE A 378 -0.12 3.60 -14.19
CA ILE A 378 -0.41 4.81 -13.41
C ILE A 378 -1.92 4.92 -13.06
N PRO A 379 -2.87 4.86 -14.02
CA PRO A 379 -4.30 4.98 -13.70
C PRO A 379 -4.79 3.86 -12.78
N PHE A 380 -4.20 2.66 -12.88
CA PHE A 380 -4.54 1.53 -12.01
C PHE A 380 -4.07 1.77 -10.57
N VAL A 381 -2.83 2.22 -10.37
CA VAL A 381 -2.29 2.53 -9.04
C VAL A 381 -3.08 3.65 -8.38
N PHE A 382 -3.29 4.77 -9.08
CA PHE A 382 -4.07 5.90 -8.54
C PHE A 382 -5.52 5.51 -8.25
N PHE A 383 -6.13 4.65 -9.08
CA PHE A 383 -7.45 4.14 -8.80
C PHE A 383 -7.49 3.37 -7.49
N LEU A 384 -6.53 2.46 -7.24
CA LEU A 384 -6.44 1.68 -6.00
C LEU A 384 -6.29 2.59 -4.78
N ILE A 385 -5.40 3.59 -4.85
CA ILE A 385 -5.19 4.56 -3.77
C ILE A 385 -6.48 5.33 -3.49
N ARG A 386 -7.11 5.90 -4.53
CA ARG A 386 -8.37 6.65 -4.38
C ARG A 386 -9.49 5.78 -3.80
N GLU A 387 -9.65 4.58 -4.34
CA GLU A 387 -10.65 3.61 -3.91
C GLU A 387 -10.43 3.24 -2.42
N GLN A 388 -9.18 3.19 -1.95
CA GLN A 388 -8.86 2.96 -0.54
C GLN A 388 -9.18 4.17 0.34
N MET A 389 -8.74 5.37 -0.06
CA MET A 389 -9.01 6.61 0.65
C MET A 389 -10.51 6.83 0.91
N LEU A 390 -11.37 6.56 -0.08
CA LEU A 390 -12.82 6.70 0.07
C LEU A 390 -13.41 5.74 1.09
N ARG A 391 -12.87 4.51 1.17
CA ARG A 391 -13.30 3.53 2.17
C ARG A 391 -12.87 3.90 3.57
N ASP A 392 -11.65 4.38 3.72
CA ASP A 392 -11.12 4.81 5.03
C ASP A 392 -11.92 6.00 5.55
N ALA A 393 -12.26 6.97 4.69
CA ALA A 393 -13.13 8.08 5.05
C ALA A 393 -14.52 7.60 5.51
N HIS A 394 -15.08 6.58 4.83
CA HIS A 394 -16.36 5.99 5.22
C HIS A 394 -16.29 5.24 6.55
N LEU A 395 -15.21 4.48 6.78
CA LEU A 395 -14.97 3.78 8.05
C LEU A 395 -14.76 4.76 9.20
N ALA A 396 -13.98 5.83 8.99
CA ALA A 396 -13.78 6.88 9.98
C ALA A 396 -15.12 7.53 10.38
N ARG A 397 -15.99 7.84 9.41
CA ARG A 397 -17.31 8.40 9.67
C ARG A 397 -18.22 7.44 10.44
N LYS A 398 -18.18 6.14 10.11
CA LYS A 398 -18.92 5.11 10.86
C LYS A 398 -18.43 5.00 12.29
N ASN A 399 -17.10 4.98 12.50
CA ASN A 399 -16.53 4.91 13.83
C ASN A 399 -16.90 6.14 14.67
N GLU A 400 -16.91 7.34 14.08
CA GLU A 400 -17.36 8.55 14.76
C GLU A 400 -18.84 8.47 15.15
N THR A 401 -19.69 7.95 14.26
CA THR A 401 -21.12 7.77 14.54
C THR A 401 -21.33 6.78 15.67
N LEU A 402 -20.68 5.61 15.61
CA LEU A 402 -20.74 4.59 16.66
C LEU A 402 -20.21 5.10 17.99
N ALA A 403 -19.15 5.91 18.00
CA ALA A 403 -18.62 6.51 19.23
C ALA A 403 -19.63 7.46 19.87
N ARG A 404 -20.37 8.24 19.06
CA ARG A 404 -21.44 9.12 19.56
C ARG A 404 -22.63 8.33 20.10
N GLU A 405 -23.12 7.34 19.35
CA GLU A 405 -24.22 6.46 19.79
C GLU A 405 -23.86 5.72 21.09
N LEU A 406 -22.61 5.25 21.22
CA LEU A 406 -22.12 4.63 22.45
C LEU A 406 -22.12 5.62 23.62
N GLN A 407 -21.69 6.86 23.39
CA GLN A 407 -21.69 7.89 24.43
C GLN A 407 -23.12 8.28 24.86
N GLU A 408 -24.05 8.41 23.91
CA GLU A 408 -25.47 8.67 24.20
C GLU A 408 -26.09 7.52 25.00
N SER A 409 -25.88 6.28 24.56
CA SER A 409 -26.36 5.09 25.27
C SER A 409 -25.78 4.97 26.69
N GLN A 410 -24.50 5.29 26.88
CA GLN A 410 -23.90 5.35 28.21
C GLN A 410 -24.55 6.44 29.08
N ASN A 411 -24.82 7.62 28.52
CA ASN A 411 -25.48 8.70 29.26
C ASN A 411 -26.92 8.35 29.67
N GLU A 412 -27.66 7.63 28.83
CA GLU A 412 -29.00 7.13 29.15
C GLU A 412 -28.94 6.04 30.23
N ALA A 413 -27.97 5.12 30.14
CA ALA A 413 -27.82 4.00 31.08
C ALA A 413 -27.47 4.44 32.51
N VAL A 414 -26.91 5.64 32.71
CA VAL A 414 -26.55 6.16 34.03
C VAL A 414 -27.63 7.06 34.66
N ARG A 415 -28.70 7.37 33.93
CA ARG A 415 -29.80 8.23 34.42
C ARG A 415 -31.06 7.44 34.72
N ASP A 416 -31.90 7.98 35.60
CA ASP A 416 -33.26 7.50 35.83
C ASP A 416 -34.19 8.03 34.74
N PHE A 417 -34.96 7.14 34.12
CA PHE A 417 -35.81 7.47 32.97
C PHE A 417 -36.96 8.44 33.32
N LEU A 418 -37.44 8.43 34.56
CA LEU A 418 -38.56 9.28 34.97
C LEU A 418 -38.10 10.69 35.33
N THR A 419 -37.03 10.81 36.11
CA THR A 419 -36.62 12.07 36.75
C THR A 419 -35.42 12.75 36.10
N GLY A 420 -34.66 12.04 35.26
CA GLY A 420 -33.42 12.56 34.68
C GLY A 420 -32.24 12.68 35.64
N ALA A 421 -32.45 12.42 36.95
CA ALA A 421 -31.37 12.30 37.93
C ALA A 421 -30.45 11.11 37.59
N PHE A 422 -29.28 11.01 38.21
CA PHE A 422 -28.51 9.78 38.10
C PHE A 422 -29.27 8.60 38.72
N ASN A 423 -29.12 7.40 38.20
CA ASN A 423 -29.73 6.22 38.81
C ASN A 423 -28.87 5.68 39.97
N ARG A 424 -29.44 4.79 40.78
CA ARG A 424 -28.78 4.21 41.96
C ARG A 424 -27.40 3.60 41.71
N HIS A 425 -27.13 3.12 40.48
CA HIS A 425 -25.85 2.50 40.15
C HIS A 425 -24.69 3.50 40.14
N GLN A 426 -24.97 4.80 40.02
CA GLN A 426 -23.96 5.87 40.03
C GLN A 426 -23.50 6.26 41.44
N LEU A 427 -24.14 5.75 42.50
CA LEU A 427 -23.82 6.16 43.86
C LEU A 427 -22.40 5.77 44.26
N ALA A 428 -22.04 4.50 44.05
CA ALA A 428 -20.72 3.98 44.41
C ALA A 428 -19.60 4.73 43.66
N ASP A 429 -19.79 4.95 42.36
CA ASP A 429 -18.84 5.70 41.53
C ASP A 429 -18.72 7.16 41.96
N GLY A 430 -19.84 7.80 42.34
CA GLY A 430 -19.88 9.16 42.84
C GLY A 430 -19.10 9.32 44.15
N ILE A 431 -19.35 8.43 45.11
CA ILE A 431 -18.66 8.43 46.41
C ILE A 431 -17.17 8.12 46.24
N ALA A 432 -16.81 7.15 45.40
CA ALA A 432 -15.39 6.84 45.12
C ALA A 432 -14.63 8.02 44.50
N LYS A 433 -15.26 8.78 43.59
CA LYS A 433 -14.66 9.99 43.01
C LYS A 433 -14.48 11.08 44.06
N PHE A 434 -15.48 11.32 44.90
CA PHE A 434 -15.44 12.39 45.91
C PHE A 434 -14.51 12.05 47.07
N SER A 435 -14.46 10.80 47.53
CA SER A 435 -13.52 10.35 48.57
C SER A 435 -12.06 10.45 48.11
N MET A 436 -11.77 10.09 46.85
CA MET A 436 -10.45 10.29 46.27
C MET A 436 -10.05 11.76 46.26
N LEU A 437 -10.93 12.66 45.82
CA LEU A 437 -10.68 14.10 45.82
C LEU A 437 -10.53 14.65 47.24
N ALA A 438 -11.34 14.19 48.18
CA ALA A 438 -11.27 14.58 49.58
C ALA A 438 -9.94 14.19 50.22
N ASN A 439 -9.54 12.93 50.04
CA ASN A 439 -8.33 12.38 50.66
C ASN A 439 -7.05 12.94 50.00
N THR A 440 -7.06 13.25 48.70
CA THR A 440 -5.86 13.73 47.98
C THR A 440 -5.71 15.25 47.96
N ARG A 441 -6.82 16.00 47.98
CA ARG A 441 -6.81 17.47 47.84
C ARG A 441 -7.34 18.21 49.07
N GLY A 442 -7.71 17.49 50.13
CA GLY A 442 -8.19 18.08 51.39
C GLY A 442 -9.57 18.74 51.29
N PHE A 443 -10.42 18.31 50.35
CA PHE A 443 -11.78 18.81 50.23
C PHE A 443 -12.75 18.03 51.12
N THR A 444 -13.75 18.70 51.68
CA THR A 444 -14.87 18.04 52.36
C THR A 444 -16.00 17.76 51.38
N PHE A 445 -16.71 16.65 51.55
CA PHE A 445 -18.00 16.43 50.91
C PHE A 445 -18.98 15.81 51.89
N SER A 446 -20.26 16.07 51.64
CA SER A 446 -21.35 15.55 52.45
C SER A 446 -22.32 14.75 51.60
N PHE A 447 -23.04 13.85 52.24
CA PHE A 447 -24.06 12.99 51.67
C PHE A 447 -25.39 13.32 52.32
N ALA A 448 -26.44 13.47 51.53
CA ALA A 448 -27.81 13.55 52.03
C ALA A 448 -28.66 12.48 51.36
N ILE A 449 -29.48 11.79 52.15
CA ILE A 449 -30.56 10.94 51.67
C ILE A 449 -31.88 11.53 52.12
N PHE A 450 -32.88 11.51 51.24
CA PHE A 450 -34.17 12.09 51.52
C PHE A 450 -35.29 11.34 50.81
N ASP A 451 -36.45 11.34 51.45
CA ASP A 451 -37.61 10.55 51.08
C ASP A 451 -38.88 11.42 51.07
N VAL A 452 -39.82 11.11 50.17
CA VAL A 452 -41.09 11.84 50.08
C VAL A 452 -42.03 11.40 51.20
N ASP A 453 -42.43 12.33 52.05
CA ASP A 453 -43.31 12.01 53.16
C ASP A 453 -44.68 11.55 52.66
N HIS A 454 -45.13 10.40 53.16
CA HIS A 454 -46.44 9.84 52.84
C HIS A 454 -46.67 9.63 51.33
N PHE A 455 -45.63 9.32 50.54
CA PHE A 455 -45.75 9.15 49.08
C PHE A 455 -46.81 8.13 48.64
N LYS A 456 -47.01 7.06 49.43
CA LYS A 456 -48.10 6.10 49.19
C LYS A 456 -49.47 6.78 49.18
N GLN A 457 -49.74 7.69 50.11
CA GLN A 457 -51.00 8.44 50.15
C GLN A 457 -51.16 9.39 48.96
N VAL A 458 -50.04 9.96 48.48
CA VAL A 458 -50.03 10.78 47.25
C VAL A 458 -50.44 9.93 46.05
N ASN A 459 -49.89 8.72 45.91
CA ASN A 459 -50.28 7.76 44.87
C ASN A 459 -51.74 7.32 45.02
N ASP A 460 -52.20 7.03 46.23
CA ASP A 460 -53.58 6.58 46.49
C ASP A 460 -54.59 7.69 46.16
N THR A 461 -54.22 8.96 46.34
CA THR A 461 -55.10 10.12 46.13
C THR A 461 -55.06 10.66 44.70
N ARG A 462 -53.87 10.74 44.09
CA ARG A 462 -53.63 11.38 42.78
C ARG A 462 -53.38 10.36 41.65
N GLY A 463 -53.40 9.07 41.97
CA GLY A 463 -53.00 7.99 41.07
C GLY A 463 -51.49 7.95 40.83
N HIS A 464 -50.99 6.83 40.31
CA HIS A 464 -49.57 6.65 40.02
C HIS A 464 -48.99 7.70 39.07
N LEU A 465 -49.75 8.15 38.06
CA LEU A 465 -49.33 9.24 37.18
C LEU A 465 -49.16 10.58 37.92
N GLY A 466 -49.97 10.81 38.95
CA GLY A 466 -49.85 11.98 39.83
C GLY A 466 -48.60 11.89 40.71
N GLY A 467 -48.27 10.70 41.22
CA GLY A 467 -47.00 10.45 41.92
C GLY A 467 -45.78 10.65 41.03
N ASP A 468 -45.82 10.13 39.80
CA ASP A 468 -44.76 10.32 38.80
C ASP A 468 -44.52 11.80 38.47
N HIS A 469 -45.58 12.60 38.42
CA HIS A 469 -45.47 14.04 38.23
C HIS A 469 -44.78 14.73 39.41
N ILE A 470 -45.09 14.32 40.65
CA ILE A 470 -44.43 14.83 41.86
C ILE A 470 -42.93 14.50 41.85
N LEU A 471 -42.56 13.27 41.49
CA LEU A 471 -41.16 12.85 41.41
C LEU A 471 -40.37 13.65 40.36
N LYS A 472 -40.99 13.98 39.22
CA LYS A 472 -40.40 14.88 38.22
C LYS A 472 -40.21 16.30 38.75
N GLN A 473 -41.22 16.87 39.40
CA GLN A 473 -41.14 18.21 39.98
C GLN A 473 -40.07 18.30 41.08
N ILE A 474 -39.91 17.25 41.89
CA ILE A 474 -38.82 17.16 42.87
C ILE A 474 -37.48 17.26 42.16
N ALA A 475 -37.26 16.43 41.14
CA ALA A 475 -36.00 16.40 40.42
C ALA A 475 -35.69 17.73 39.70
N ASP A 476 -36.67 18.34 39.05
CA ASP A 476 -36.53 19.64 38.40
C ASP A 476 -36.18 20.75 39.40
N THR A 477 -36.83 20.73 40.58
CA THR A 477 -36.60 21.70 41.65
C THR A 477 -35.20 21.55 42.24
N VAL A 478 -34.77 20.31 42.51
CA VAL A 478 -33.43 20.03 43.02
C VAL A 478 -32.37 20.42 41.99
N HIS A 479 -32.54 20.05 40.72
CA HIS A 479 -31.60 20.42 39.64
C HIS A 479 -31.47 21.94 39.44
N ALA A 480 -32.54 22.70 39.65
CA ALA A 480 -32.50 24.16 39.55
C ALA A 480 -31.75 24.84 40.72
N LYS A 481 -31.60 24.13 41.86
CA LYS A 481 -31.05 24.68 43.10
C LYS A 481 -29.62 24.24 43.39
N ILE A 482 -29.21 23.06 42.93
CA ILE A 482 -27.88 22.51 43.21
C ILE A 482 -26.82 23.00 42.22
N ASP A 483 -25.57 23.08 42.66
CA ASP A 483 -24.42 23.33 41.79
C ASP A 483 -24.17 22.13 40.85
N ARG A 484 -23.65 22.39 39.64
CA ARG A 484 -23.22 21.36 38.67
C ARG A 484 -22.19 20.37 39.22
N ARG A 485 -21.47 20.76 40.28
CA ARG A 485 -20.49 19.91 40.97
C ARG A 485 -21.13 18.88 41.91
N HIS A 486 -22.41 19.00 42.24
CA HIS A 486 -23.12 18.05 43.09
C HIS A 486 -23.68 16.89 42.26
N ILE A 487 -23.76 15.69 42.87
CA ILE A 487 -24.32 14.51 42.22
C ILE A 487 -25.68 14.23 42.84
N PHE A 488 -26.74 14.32 42.03
CA PHE A 488 -28.11 14.03 42.44
C PHE A 488 -28.56 12.70 41.84
N ILE A 489 -29.00 11.78 42.69
CA ILE A 489 -29.31 10.39 42.37
C ILE A 489 -30.74 10.08 42.83
N ARG A 490 -31.52 9.39 42.00
CA ARG A 490 -32.72 8.68 42.45
C ARG A 490 -32.29 7.28 42.91
N TYR A 491 -32.38 7.03 44.21
CA TYR A 491 -31.89 5.80 44.83
C TYR A 491 -32.96 4.70 44.85
N GLY A 492 -34.20 5.08 45.16
CA GLY A 492 -35.37 4.20 45.26
C GLY A 492 -36.58 4.72 44.48
N GLY A 493 -37.78 4.26 44.86
CA GLY A 493 -39.04 4.71 44.24
C GLY A 493 -39.30 6.19 44.50
N ASP A 494 -39.22 6.59 45.76
CA ASP A 494 -39.44 7.92 46.33
C ASP A 494 -38.21 8.47 47.07
N GLU A 495 -37.13 7.69 47.11
CA GLU A 495 -35.88 8.03 47.78
C GLU A 495 -34.85 8.63 46.82
N PHE A 496 -34.23 9.72 47.26
CA PHE A 496 -33.21 10.45 46.53
C PHE A 496 -31.97 10.66 47.38
N VAL A 497 -30.83 10.78 46.71
CA VAL A 497 -29.52 11.04 47.31
C VAL A 497 -28.90 12.26 46.65
N LEU A 498 -28.25 13.10 47.46
CA LEU A 498 -27.45 14.23 47.00
C LEU A 498 -26.04 14.15 47.60
N LEU A 499 -25.02 14.11 46.75
CA LEU A 499 -23.62 14.27 47.13
C LEU A 499 -23.20 15.72 46.91
N GLY A 500 -22.93 16.43 48.00
CA GLY A 500 -22.48 17.82 48.01
C GLY A 500 -20.96 17.92 48.07
N LEU A 501 -20.30 18.14 46.94
CA LEU A 501 -18.86 18.45 46.90
C LEU A 501 -18.59 19.83 47.53
N HIS A 502 -17.50 19.96 48.30
CA HIS A 502 -17.13 21.19 49.03
C HIS A 502 -18.17 21.64 50.06
N HIS A 503 -18.90 20.68 50.65
CA HIS A 503 -19.83 20.94 51.73
C HIS A 503 -19.40 20.16 52.98
N ASP A 504 -19.24 20.87 54.08
CA ASP A 504 -19.28 20.28 55.42
C ASP A 504 -20.72 19.99 55.87
N LEU A 505 -20.87 19.31 57.02
CA LEU A 505 -22.15 18.91 57.57
C LEU A 505 -23.15 20.08 57.64
N ARG A 506 -22.70 21.21 58.19
CA ARG A 506 -23.56 22.38 58.45
C ARG A 506 -24.00 23.05 57.15
N GLN A 507 -23.08 23.16 56.19
CA GLN A 507 -23.37 23.69 54.86
C GLN A 507 -24.38 22.79 54.14
N MET A 508 -24.20 21.48 54.20
CA MET A 508 -25.11 20.52 53.57
C MET A 508 -26.50 20.52 54.21
N VAL A 509 -26.58 20.59 55.55
CA VAL A 509 -27.86 20.74 56.28
C VAL A 509 -28.56 22.03 55.87
N THR A 510 -27.82 23.14 55.72
CA THR A 510 -28.39 24.42 55.28
C THR A 510 -28.95 24.32 53.85
N LEU A 511 -28.22 23.68 52.93
CA LEU A 511 -28.68 23.42 51.56
C LEU A 511 -29.95 22.54 51.57
N CYS A 512 -29.97 21.47 52.35
CA CYS A 512 -31.12 20.57 52.47
C CYS A 512 -32.34 21.29 53.06
N GLU A 513 -32.17 22.22 54.00
CA GLU A 513 -33.28 22.99 54.57
C GLU A 513 -33.85 24.01 53.57
N ASP A 514 -33.01 24.62 52.72
CA ASP A 514 -33.50 25.44 51.60
C ASP A 514 -34.27 24.61 50.57
N LEU A 515 -33.74 23.43 50.22
CA LEU A 515 -34.41 22.47 49.34
C LEU A 515 -35.76 22.05 49.92
N ARG A 516 -35.82 21.67 51.20
CA ARG A 516 -37.04 21.26 51.90
C ARG A 516 -38.12 22.34 51.81
N LYS A 517 -37.79 23.58 52.17
CA LYS A 517 -38.74 24.72 52.09
C LYS A 517 -39.21 24.99 50.67
N THR A 518 -38.28 24.93 49.71
CA THR A 518 -38.61 25.16 48.29
C THR A 518 -39.54 24.06 47.78
N LEU A 519 -39.26 22.80 48.10
CA LEU A 519 -40.04 21.64 47.66
C LEU A 519 -41.45 21.64 48.29
N GLU A 520 -41.57 21.94 49.59
CA GLU A 520 -42.86 22.07 50.27
C GLU A 520 -43.78 23.09 49.57
N GLN A 521 -43.22 24.23 49.18
CA GLN A 521 -43.94 25.27 48.45
C GLN A 521 -44.29 24.83 47.02
N THR A 522 -43.34 24.23 46.31
CA THR A 522 -43.47 23.89 44.88
C THR A 522 -44.42 22.72 44.64
N LEU A 523 -44.49 21.77 45.58
CA LEU A 523 -45.29 20.54 45.45
C LEU A 523 -46.71 20.65 46.04
N GLY A 524 -47.10 21.83 46.52
CA GLY A 524 -48.43 22.09 47.04
C GLY A 524 -48.73 21.31 48.32
N GLY A 525 -47.80 21.32 49.27
CA GLY A 525 -47.95 20.71 50.60
C GLY A 525 -47.48 19.26 50.71
N VAL A 526 -46.89 18.68 49.66
CA VAL A 526 -46.12 17.43 49.78
C VAL A 526 -44.75 17.77 50.38
N THR A 527 -44.40 17.13 51.47
CA THR A 527 -43.17 17.39 52.23
C THR A 527 -42.14 16.29 52.06
N MET A 528 -40.91 16.55 52.47
CA MET A 528 -39.82 15.59 52.44
C MET A 528 -38.99 15.68 53.71
N SER A 529 -38.47 14.54 54.15
CA SER A 529 -37.52 14.45 55.26
C SER A 529 -36.13 14.13 54.73
N PHE A 530 -35.10 14.72 55.36
CA PHE A 530 -33.70 14.60 54.96
C PHE A 530 -32.84 14.10 56.13
N GLY A 531 -31.89 13.23 55.82
CA GLY A 531 -30.79 12.83 56.70
C GLY A 531 -29.46 13.17 56.05
N VAL A 532 -28.56 13.83 56.79
CA VAL A 532 -27.29 14.35 56.27
C VAL A 532 -26.11 13.78 57.04
N SER A 533 -25.07 13.36 56.34
CA SER A 533 -23.79 12.89 56.90
C SER A 533 -22.60 13.52 56.16
N THR A 534 -21.42 13.51 56.78
CA THR A 534 -20.19 14.02 56.18
C THR A 534 -19.12 12.93 56.06
N TRP A 535 -18.29 13.02 55.03
CA TRP A 535 -17.12 12.16 54.89
C TRP A 535 -16.04 12.51 55.91
N HIS A 536 -15.60 11.54 56.69
CA HIS A 536 -14.63 11.74 57.77
C HIS A 536 -13.17 11.45 57.41
N GLY A 537 -12.86 11.17 56.15
CA GLY A 537 -11.48 11.06 55.65
C GLY A 537 -11.08 9.63 55.28
N THR A 538 -9.80 9.30 55.41
CA THR A 538 -9.20 8.07 54.85
C THR A 538 -9.74 6.77 55.43
N ASP A 539 -10.18 6.80 56.69
CA ASP A 539 -10.69 5.62 57.40
C ASP A 539 -12.21 5.45 57.28
N ASP A 540 -12.88 6.37 56.55
CA ASP A 540 -14.32 6.30 56.33
C ASP A 540 -14.67 5.37 55.16
N HIS A 541 -15.89 4.86 55.17
CA HIS A 541 -16.39 3.93 54.16
C HIS A 541 -17.77 4.34 53.68
N MET A 542 -18.08 4.00 52.43
CA MET A 542 -19.39 4.29 51.83
C MET A 542 -20.55 3.81 52.69
N THR A 543 -20.44 2.59 53.25
CA THR A 543 -21.46 2.00 54.12
C THR A 543 -21.68 2.83 55.38
N SER A 544 -20.60 3.22 56.06
CA SER A 544 -20.67 4.02 57.29
C SER A 544 -21.22 5.43 57.03
N LEU A 545 -20.84 6.06 55.92
CA LEU A 545 -21.39 7.35 55.49
C LEU A 545 -22.91 7.29 55.28
N MET A 546 -23.38 6.24 54.58
CA MET A 546 -24.80 6.03 54.31
C MET A 546 -25.57 5.69 55.59
N GLU A 547 -25.05 4.81 56.46
CA GLU A 547 -25.68 4.45 57.73
C GLU A 547 -25.87 5.66 58.67
N ARG A 548 -24.92 6.60 58.68
CA ARG A 548 -25.06 7.86 59.44
C ARG A 548 -26.20 8.72 58.89
N ALA A 549 -26.29 8.86 57.57
CA ALA A 549 -27.35 9.62 56.92
C ALA A 549 -28.73 8.96 57.06
N ASP A 550 -28.82 7.64 56.96
CA ASP A 550 -30.08 6.88 57.16
C ASP A 550 -30.61 7.04 58.59
N ARG A 551 -29.72 6.97 59.59
CA ARG A 551 -30.10 7.26 60.99
C ARG A 551 -30.58 8.70 61.15
N ALA A 552 -29.90 9.66 60.55
CA ALA A 552 -30.34 11.05 60.57
C ALA A 552 -31.69 11.25 59.87
N LEU A 553 -31.96 10.52 58.77
CA LEU A 553 -33.25 10.54 58.08
C LEU A 553 -34.36 9.95 58.95
N TYR A 554 -34.06 8.89 59.69
CA TYR A 554 -34.99 8.30 60.66
C TYR A 554 -35.37 9.31 61.75
N ILE A 555 -34.39 10.04 62.32
CA ILE A 555 -34.64 11.12 63.28
C ILE A 555 -35.54 12.21 62.68
N SER A 556 -35.30 12.61 61.43
CA SER A 556 -36.18 13.55 60.74
C SER A 556 -37.63 13.05 60.64
N LYS A 557 -37.83 11.74 60.40
CA LYS A 557 -39.18 11.15 60.35
C LYS A 557 -39.84 11.12 61.74
N GLU A 558 -39.08 10.90 62.81
CA GLU A 558 -39.58 10.90 64.20
C GLU A 558 -39.93 12.30 64.71
N LYS A 559 -39.26 13.35 64.22
CA LYS A 559 -39.57 14.76 64.53
C LYS A 559 -40.91 15.26 64.00
N GLY A 560 -41.72 14.38 63.41
CA GLY A 560 -42.99 14.72 62.78
C GLY A 560 -42.89 14.90 61.27
N ARG A 561 -41.78 14.46 60.64
CA ARG A 561 -41.48 14.61 59.21
C ARG A 561 -41.28 16.07 58.78
N ASN A 562 -41.09 16.33 57.49
CA ASN A 562 -40.82 17.66 56.95
C ASN A 562 -39.67 18.37 57.67
N SER A 563 -38.56 17.67 57.87
CA SER A 563 -37.40 18.17 58.61
C SER A 563 -36.09 17.67 58.03
N VAL A 564 -35.01 18.35 58.40
CA VAL A 564 -33.62 17.96 58.12
C VAL A 564 -32.92 17.66 59.43
N SER A 565 -32.15 16.59 59.49
CA SER A 565 -31.30 16.22 60.62
C SER A 565 -29.91 15.84 60.12
N GLY A 566 -28.88 16.30 60.83
CA GLY A 566 -27.50 15.90 60.60
C GLY A 566 -27.10 14.69 61.44
N GLU A 567 -25.98 14.05 61.07
CA GLU A 567 -25.39 12.93 61.81
C GLU A 567 -25.00 13.29 63.26
N ASP A 568 -24.83 14.58 63.55
CA ASP A 568 -24.56 15.13 64.88
C ASP A 568 -25.78 15.12 65.82
N GLU A 569 -26.98 14.96 65.26
CA GLU A 569 -28.23 14.87 66.01
C GLU A 569 -28.65 13.42 66.32
N VAL A 570 -27.93 12.43 65.77
CA VAL A 570 -28.15 11.02 66.06
C VAL A 570 -27.57 10.74 67.45
N PRO A 571 -28.38 10.28 68.43
CA PRO A 571 -27.86 9.89 69.74
C PRO A 571 -26.76 8.84 69.56
N ALA A 572 -25.62 9.01 70.23
CA ALA A 572 -24.57 8.00 70.23
C ALA A 572 -25.15 6.70 70.81
N ASP A 573 -25.47 5.74 69.95
CA ASP A 573 -26.09 4.50 70.40
C ASP A 573 -25.08 3.73 71.24
N THR A 574 -25.51 3.39 72.45
CA THR A 574 -24.71 2.72 73.47
C THR A 574 -24.77 1.23 73.21
N ASP A 575 -24.17 0.75 72.12
CA ASP A 575 -23.79 -0.65 71.94
C ASP A 575 -22.95 -0.85 70.67
N THR A 576 -21.68 -0.45 70.73
CA THR A 576 -20.61 -1.06 69.91
C THR A 576 -19.30 -0.90 70.68
N PRO A 577 -18.51 -1.97 70.93
CA PRO A 577 -17.33 -1.87 71.77
C PRO A 577 -16.27 -1.02 71.08
N THR A 578 -15.98 0.14 71.66
CA THR A 578 -14.78 0.93 71.36
C THR A 578 -13.55 0.06 71.63
N VAL A 579 -12.88 -0.39 70.58
CA VAL A 579 -11.50 -0.87 70.68
C VAL A 579 -10.64 0.36 71.02
N PRO A 580 -9.84 0.35 72.10
CA PRO A 580 -8.98 1.48 72.43
C PRO A 580 -7.89 1.62 71.37
N THR A 581 -7.85 2.75 70.68
CA THR A 581 -6.69 3.16 69.89
C THR A 581 -5.55 3.50 70.83
N THR A 582 -4.61 2.58 71.03
CA THR A 582 -3.28 2.87 71.57
C THR A 582 -2.50 3.75 70.58
N PRO A 583 -1.71 4.74 71.05
CA PRO A 583 -0.85 5.53 70.17
C PRO A 583 0.21 4.63 69.51
N PRO A 584 0.66 4.91 68.28
CA PRO A 584 1.74 4.16 67.67
C PRO A 584 3.07 4.47 68.39
N ASP A 585 3.80 3.42 68.75
CA ASP A 585 5.18 3.50 69.23
C ASP A 585 6.09 4.13 68.14
N PRO A 586 7.15 4.86 68.54
CA PRO A 586 8.10 5.42 67.60
C PRO A 586 8.89 4.31 66.89
N PRO A 587 9.30 4.51 65.62
CA PRO A 587 9.95 3.46 64.85
C PRO A 587 11.31 3.09 65.46
N THR A 588 11.46 1.80 65.77
CA THR A 588 12.75 1.17 66.07
C THR A 588 13.64 1.24 64.84
N ALA A 589 14.82 1.82 65.00
CA ALA A 589 15.90 1.77 64.02
C ALA A 589 16.48 0.35 63.98
N GLU A 590 16.40 -0.31 62.82
CA GLU A 590 17.23 -1.47 62.49
C GLU A 590 17.98 -1.21 61.17
N ASN A 591 19.23 -1.68 61.17
CA ASN A 591 20.26 -1.56 60.13
C ASN A 591 19.91 -2.25 58.82
#